data_AF-A0A7K2Y6P4-F1
#
_entry.id   AF-A0A7K2Y6P4-F1
#
_cell.length_a   1.000
_cell.length_b   1.000
_cell.length_c   1.000
_cell.angle_alpha   90.00
_cell.angle_beta   90.00
_cell.angle_gamma   90.00
#
_symmetry.space_group_name_H-M   'P 1'
#
loop_
_entity.id
_entity.type
_entity.pdbx_description
1 polymer ?
#
loop_
_entity_poly.entity_id
_entity_poly.type
_entity_poly.pdbx_seq_one_letter_code
_entity_poly.pdbx_strand_id
1 'polypeptide(L)'
;MTSPSVTSTKPQAAAPAVRPALASLSTPGHDTGLLLLRLVLGLTMAAHGAQKLFGWFGGGGISGTGQFFTASGYSAGDAMAVLAGLTETLGGLGLALGLLTPLAGA
;
A
#
# COMPACT_ATOMS: atom_id res chain seq x y z
N MET A 1 -55.14 44.76 -37.60
CA MET A 1 -53.81 44.36 -38.11
C MET A 1 -53.03 43.79 -36.94
N THR A 2 -53.03 42.46 -36.81
CA THR A 2 -52.31 41.72 -35.77
C THR A 2 -50.91 41.38 -36.29
N SER A 3 -49.86 41.93 -35.68
CA SER A 3 -48.48 41.49 -35.92
C SER A 3 -48.16 40.28 -35.04
N PRO A 4 -47.58 39.19 -35.56
CA PRO A 4 -47.11 38.09 -34.75
C PRO A 4 -45.70 38.36 -34.22
N SER A 5 -45.52 38.16 -32.92
CA SER A 5 -44.21 38.08 -32.28
C SER A 5 -43.58 36.73 -32.60
N VAL A 6 -42.46 36.73 -33.33
CA VAL A 6 -41.63 35.53 -33.49
C VAL A 6 -40.36 35.70 -32.65
N THR A 7 -40.39 35.08 -31.48
CA THR A 7 -39.20 34.76 -30.69
C THR A 7 -38.43 33.67 -31.43
N SER A 8 -37.24 33.98 -31.96
CA SER A 8 -36.33 32.97 -32.48
C SER A 8 -35.02 33.01 -31.69
N THR A 9 -34.80 31.89 -31.02
CA THR A 9 -33.78 31.56 -30.04
C THR A 9 -32.37 31.63 -30.62
N LYS A 10 -31.52 32.45 -29.98
CA LYS A 10 -30.06 32.40 -30.06
C LYS A 10 -29.59 30.95 -29.81
N PRO A 11 -28.77 30.33 -30.68
CA PRO A 11 -28.10 29.09 -30.34
C PRO A 11 -27.19 29.36 -29.14
N GLN A 12 -27.59 28.84 -27.99
CA GLN A 12 -26.75 28.80 -26.80
C GLN A 12 -25.59 27.87 -27.14
N ALA A 13 -24.42 28.43 -27.42
CA ALA A 13 -23.19 27.70 -27.58
C ALA A 13 -23.04 26.79 -26.35
N ALA A 14 -23.11 25.48 -26.57
CA ALA A 14 -22.82 24.50 -25.53
C ALA A 14 -21.39 24.76 -25.06
N ALA A 15 -21.24 25.29 -23.84
CA ALA A 15 -19.96 25.35 -23.17
C ALA A 15 -19.37 23.93 -23.20
N PRO A 16 -18.09 23.74 -23.56
CA PRO A 16 -17.47 22.45 -23.32
C PRO A 16 -17.56 22.24 -21.81
N ALA A 17 -18.21 21.15 -21.40
CA ALA A 17 -18.09 20.66 -20.03
C ALA A 17 -16.64 20.19 -19.85
N VAL A 18 -15.72 21.14 -19.71
CA VAL A 18 -14.38 20.89 -19.18
C VAL A 18 -14.65 20.56 -17.72
N ARG A 19 -14.88 19.29 -17.42
CA ARG A 19 -14.52 18.75 -16.12
C ARG A 19 -13.01 18.68 -16.14
N PRO A 20 -12.25 19.59 -15.51
CA PRO A 20 -10.86 19.30 -15.27
C PRO A 20 -10.85 18.06 -14.39
N ALA A 21 -9.99 17.12 -14.74
CA ALA A 21 -9.83 15.86 -14.06
C ALA A 21 -9.79 16.07 -12.53
N LEU A 22 -10.64 15.35 -11.79
CA LEU A 22 -10.45 15.17 -10.34
C LEU A 22 -9.18 14.35 -10.03
N ALA A 23 -8.41 13.99 -11.06
CA ALA A 23 -7.10 13.42 -10.91
C ALA A 23 -6.11 14.53 -10.52
N SER A 24 -5.48 14.32 -9.37
CA SER A 24 -4.20 14.88 -8.98
C SER A 24 -4.23 16.25 -8.27
N LEU A 25 -4.59 16.20 -6.99
CA LEU A 25 -3.94 17.06 -5.99
C LEU A 25 -3.25 16.20 -4.94
N SER A 26 -2.47 15.19 -5.35
CA SER A 26 -1.43 14.70 -4.44
C SER A 26 -0.36 15.79 -4.36
N THR A 27 -0.20 16.39 -3.19
CA THR A 27 0.88 17.36 -2.97
C THR A 27 2.19 16.58 -2.90
N PRO A 28 3.32 17.07 -3.46
CA PRO A 28 4.60 16.36 -3.40
C PRO A 28 5.00 15.84 -2.01
N GLY A 29 4.59 16.56 -0.95
CA GLY A 29 4.77 16.13 0.44
C GLY A 29 3.96 14.90 0.85
N HIS A 30 2.75 14.71 0.31
CA HIS A 30 1.92 13.54 0.57
C HIS A 30 2.54 12.28 -0.06
N ASP A 31 2.92 12.36 -1.34
CA ASP A 31 3.56 11.25 -2.05
C ASP A 31 4.89 10.86 -1.38
N THR A 32 5.69 11.86 -0.97
CA THR A 32 6.93 11.63 -0.23
C THR A 32 6.65 11.01 1.13
N GLY A 33 5.62 11.46 1.84
CA GLY A 33 5.21 10.89 3.12
C GLY A 33 4.81 9.42 3.02
N LEU A 34 4.02 9.06 1.99
CA LEU A 34 3.65 7.67 1.72
C LEU A 34 4.87 6.82 1.31
N LEU A 35 5.79 7.37 0.52
CA LEU A 35 7.06 6.73 0.16
C LEU A 35 7.91 6.43 1.41
N LEU A 36 8.01 7.38 2.33
CA LEU A 36 8.76 7.17 3.57
C LEU A 36 8.08 6.13 4.45
N LEU A 37 6.75 6.23 4.61
CA LEU A 37 5.98 5.27 5.41
C LEU A 37 6.16 3.83 4.90
N ARG A 38 6.04 3.61 3.58
CA ARG A 38 6.21 2.27 2.99
C ARG A 38 7.62 1.72 3.17
N LEU A 39 8.64 2.56 3.02
CA LEU A 39 10.03 2.13 3.16
C LEU A 39 10.33 1.78 4.62
N VAL A 40 9.96 2.65 5.55
CA VAL A 40 10.22 2.42 6.98
C VAL A 40 9.49 1.17 7.45
N LEU A 41 8.18 1.08 7.21
CA LEU A 41 7.38 -0.07 7.65
C LEU A 41 7.82 -1.35 6.94
N GLY A 42 7.97 -1.32 5.62
CA GLY A 42 8.34 -2.48 4.81
C GLY A 42 9.72 -3.02 5.16
N LEU A 43 10.73 -2.16 5.27
CA LEU A 43 12.09 -2.59 5.63
C LEU A 43 12.19 -3.04 7.10
N THR A 44 11.41 -2.45 8.01
CA THR A 44 11.35 -2.92 9.41
C THR A 44 10.80 -4.34 9.49
N MET A 45 9.70 -4.62 8.78
CA MET A 45 9.13 -5.97 8.71
C MET A 45 10.10 -6.94 8.03
N ALA A 46 10.80 -6.50 6.97
CA ALA A 46 11.79 -7.34 6.31
C ALA A 46 12.98 -7.69 7.21
N ALA A 47 13.47 -6.72 8.00
CA ALA A 47 14.50 -6.95 8.99
C ALA A 47 14.03 -7.90 10.10
N HIS A 48 12.78 -7.78 10.54
CA HIS A 48 12.19 -8.69 11.53
C HIS A 48 12.05 -10.12 11.00
N GLY A 49 11.61 -10.28 9.75
CA GLY A 49 11.59 -11.57 9.08
C GLY A 49 13.00 -12.17 8.93
N ALA A 50 14.01 -11.35 8.61
CA ALA A 50 15.41 -11.78 8.54
C ALA A 50 15.97 -12.22 9.90
N GLN A 51 15.56 -11.59 11.01
CA GLN A 51 15.88 -12.07 12.37
C GLN A 51 15.36 -13.49 12.60
N LYS A 52 14.16 -13.80 12.10
CA LYS A 52 13.53 -15.11 12.24
C LYS A 52 14.14 -16.14 11.29
N LEU A 53 14.37 -15.82 10.03
CA LEU A 53 14.89 -16.77 9.05
C LEU A 53 16.39 -17.03 9.19
N PHE A 54 17.16 -15.96 9.37
CA PHE A 54 18.62 -16.00 9.20
C PHE A 54 19.38 -15.66 10.48
N GLY A 55 18.68 -15.27 11.56
CA GLY A 55 19.32 -14.82 12.80
C GLY A 55 20.07 -13.50 12.65
N TRP A 56 19.78 -12.73 11.59
CA TRP A 56 20.44 -11.45 11.36
C TRP A 56 20.11 -10.45 12.47
N PHE A 57 20.97 -9.45 12.65
CA PHE A 57 20.79 -8.40 13.67
C PHE A 57 20.63 -8.97 15.11
N GLY A 58 21.24 -10.12 15.40
CA GLY A 58 21.13 -10.79 16.70
C GLY A 58 19.79 -11.52 16.91
N GLY A 59 19.06 -11.82 15.84
CA GLY A 59 17.80 -12.55 15.88
C GLY A 59 17.96 -14.03 16.28
N GLY A 60 16.89 -14.63 16.78
CA GLY A 60 16.90 -16.03 17.25
C GLY A 60 17.02 -17.10 16.16
N GLY A 61 16.93 -16.70 14.88
CA GLY A 61 16.89 -17.63 13.76
C GLY A 61 15.70 -18.60 13.87
N ILE A 62 15.69 -19.64 13.03
CA ILE A 62 14.56 -20.58 13.01
C ILE A 62 14.42 -21.29 14.34
N SER A 63 15.53 -21.74 14.96
CA SER A 63 15.46 -22.49 16.21
C SER A 63 14.97 -21.63 17.38
N GLY A 64 15.50 -20.42 17.58
CA GLY A 64 15.07 -19.56 18.69
C GLY A 64 13.64 -19.05 18.50
N THR A 65 13.27 -18.69 17.27
CA THR A 65 11.91 -18.27 16.94
C THR A 65 10.93 -19.44 17.03
N GLY A 66 11.35 -20.64 16.63
CA GLY A 66 10.56 -21.86 16.71
C GLY A 66 10.27 -22.26 18.15
N GLN A 67 11.26 -22.16 19.04
CA GLN A 67 11.07 -22.32 20.48
C GLN A 67 10.04 -21.33 21.04
N PHE A 68 10.08 -20.07 20.61
CA PHE A 68 9.06 -19.08 20.99
C PHE A 68 7.65 -19.50 20.54
N PHE A 69 7.49 -19.97 19.30
CA PHE A 69 6.19 -20.47 18.82
C PHE A 69 5.73 -21.72 19.56
N THR A 70 6.63 -22.66 19.86
CA THR A 70 6.31 -23.84 20.66
C THR A 70 5.91 -23.47 22.08
N ALA A 71 6.61 -22.53 22.72
CA ALA A 71 6.23 -21.98 24.03
C ALA A 71 4.87 -21.27 24.00
N SER A 72 4.48 -20.72 22.84
CA SER A 72 3.18 -20.09 22.61
C SER A 72 2.07 -21.10 22.27
N GLY A 73 2.35 -22.40 22.28
CA GLY A 73 1.37 -23.48 22.09
C GLY A 73 1.28 -24.04 20.67
N TYR A 74 2.16 -23.62 19.74
CA TYR A 74 2.19 -24.21 18.40
C TYR A 74 2.98 -25.53 18.39
N SER A 75 2.33 -26.60 17.94
CA SER A 75 2.96 -27.93 17.86
C SER A 75 4.12 -28.00 16.86
N ALA A 76 4.07 -27.19 15.80
CA ALA A 76 5.11 -27.11 14.76
C ALA A 76 5.85 -25.76 14.79
N GLY A 77 6.54 -25.47 15.89
CA GLY A 77 7.19 -24.17 16.15
C GLY A 77 8.14 -23.72 15.03
N ASP A 78 9.06 -24.57 14.60
CA ASP A 78 10.03 -24.25 13.53
C ASP A 78 9.33 -23.97 12.20
N ALA A 79 8.27 -24.71 11.86
CA ALA A 79 7.49 -24.45 10.66
C ALA A 79 6.79 -23.09 10.73
N MET A 80 6.25 -22.71 11.89
CA MET A 80 5.69 -21.38 12.12
C MET A 80 6.76 -20.29 12.04
N ALA A 81 7.98 -20.55 12.54
CA ALA A 81 9.10 -19.62 12.41
C ALA A 81 9.49 -19.37 10.95
N VAL A 82 9.54 -20.41 10.13
CA VAL A 82 9.78 -20.27 8.68
C VAL A 82 8.66 -19.49 8.02
N LEU A 83 7.40 -19.85 8.29
CA LEU A 83 6.24 -19.18 7.69
C LEU A 83 6.20 -17.70 8.08
N ALA A 84 6.32 -17.37 9.36
CA ALA A 84 6.33 -16.00 9.84
C ALA A 84 7.52 -15.22 9.27
N GLY A 85 8.72 -15.81 9.27
CA GLY A 85 9.90 -15.16 8.71
C GLY A 85 9.77 -14.89 7.21
N LEU A 86 9.22 -15.83 6.43
CA LEU A 86 8.99 -15.66 4.99
C LEU A 86 7.92 -14.60 4.71
N THR A 87 6.79 -14.64 5.41
CA THR A 87 5.70 -13.67 5.19
C THR A 87 6.13 -12.26 5.56
N GLU A 88 6.87 -12.09 6.66
CA GLU A 88 7.41 -10.79 7.07
C GLU A 88 8.49 -10.28 6.12
N THR A 89 9.39 -11.16 5.68
CA THR A 89 10.46 -10.77 4.74
C THR A 89 9.89 -10.38 3.39
N LEU A 90 9.12 -11.27 2.77
CA LEU A 90 8.57 -11.06 1.43
C LEU A 90 7.48 -9.98 1.43
N GLY A 91 6.61 -9.97 2.45
CA GLY A 91 5.59 -8.93 2.61
C GLY A 91 6.20 -7.56 2.88
N GLY A 92 7.23 -7.49 3.74
CA GLY A 92 7.95 -6.25 4.02
C GLY A 92 8.67 -5.69 2.80
N LEU A 93 9.39 -6.54 2.05
CA LEU A 93 10.04 -6.14 0.79
C LEU A 93 8.99 -5.74 -0.26
N GLY A 94 7.91 -6.50 -0.40
CA GLY A 94 6.81 -6.17 -1.30
C GLY A 94 6.21 -4.79 -0.99
N LEU A 95 5.98 -4.49 0.29
CA LEU A 95 5.47 -3.19 0.74
C LEU A 95 6.47 -2.06 0.45
N ALA A 96 7.76 -2.26 0.75
CA ALA A 96 8.80 -1.27 0.50
C ALA A 96 8.92 -0.92 -1.00
N LEU A 97 8.79 -1.93 -1.87
CA LEU A 97 8.77 -1.77 -3.33
C LEU A 97 7.46 -1.15 -3.86
N GLY A 98 6.41 -1.09 -3.03
CA GLY A 98 5.10 -0.58 -3.42
C GLY A 98 4.26 -1.58 -4.22
N LEU A 99 4.50 -2.89 -4.06
CA LEU A 99 3.72 -3.92 -4.72
C LEU A 99 2.29 -3.94 -4.14
N LEU A 100 1.28 -4.01 -5.03
CA LEU A 100 -0.16 -3.95 -4.70
C LEU A 100 -0.64 -2.67 -3.97
N THR A 101 0.23 -1.72 -3.63
CA THR A 101 -0.16 -0.44 -3.02
C THR A 101 -1.12 0.37 -3.92
N PRO A 102 -0.96 0.36 -5.26
CA PRO A 102 -1.96 0.96 -6.15
C PRO A 102 -3.35 0.31 -6.07
N LEU A 103 -3.46 -1.00 -5.79
CA LEU A 103 -4.76 -1.67 -5.58
C LEU A 103 -5.38 -1.30 -4.25
N ALA A 104 -4.58 -1.06 -3.20
CA ALA A 104 -5.09 -0.64 -1.90
C ALA A 104 -5.64 0.80 -1.89
N GLY A 105 -5.23 1.63 -2.85
CA GLY A 105 -5.68 3.02 -3.00
C GLY A 105 -6.77 3.27 -4.05
N ALA A 106 -7.22 2.22 -4.76
CA ALA A 106 -8.26 2.28 -5.79
C ALA A 106 -9.65 1.98 -5.21
#